data_AF-A0A820CUG8-F1
#
_entry.id   AF-A0A820CUG8-F1
#
_cell.length_a   1.000
_cell.length_b   1.000
_cell.length_c   1.000
_cell.angle_alpha   90.00
_cell.angle_beta   90.00
_cell.angle_gamma   90.00
#
_symmetry.space_group_name_H-M   'P 1'
#
loop_
_entity.id
_entity.type
_entity.pdbx_description
1 polymer ?
#
loop_
_entity_poly.entity_id
_entity_poly.type
_entity_poly.pdbx_seq_one_letter_code
_entity_poly.pdbx_strand_id
1 'polypeptide(L)'
;MSDDKEHMDTNNNKNKKGGTKRNFIMICFAYTCATTSLNAVVNLQSSLNTDKDVGLNSVAIMHGASVLTCIFLTTSIGHIFGYKWSIVGGQFGVMVYVASNMYSKQWLMYSTAVICGSLRACMSVALNSYVTALANDESENNDDAEIKTRKYFGIYFTAFQSAQIWGNLISYLVLRNTPKSTNTNPTQCGANYLTSEHQIQDDNSLISQTTIYILYSIFSGIIFVSIVLTIIILVQRRDNKKENDSQGLLRKSLNYTLSTWKTALKLNHLLLIPLGFWTLSGEAFFMGAFTNSFITCTIGVQYVGMYE
;
A
#
# COMPACT_ATOMS: atom_id res chain seq x y z
N MET A 1 43.51 24.37 15.15
CA MET A 1 42.71 23.91 16.31
C MET A 1 41.23 24.33 16.21
N SER A 2 40.92 25.61 15.96
CA SER A 2 39.53 26.06 15.70
C SER A 2 39.06 25.74 14.28
N ASP A 3 39.91 26.01 13.26
CA ASP A 3 39.60 25.70 11.85
C ASP A 3 39.45 24.20 11.57
N ASP A 4 40.21 23.35 12.27
CA ASP A 4 40.14 21.89 12.11
C ASP A 4 38.81 21.32 12.64
N LYS A 5 38.25 21.91 13.70
CA LYS A 5 36.94 21.51 14.25
C LYS A 5 35.81 21.93 13.32
N GLU A 6 35.86 23.14 12.79
CA GLU A 6 34.85 23.65 11.86
C GLU A 6 34.85 22.87 10.53
N HIS A 7 36.03 22.50 10.02
CA HIS A 7 36.14 21.63 8.85
C HIS A 7 35.64 20.20 9.12
N MET A 8 35.92 19.62 10.29
CA MET A 8 35.40 18.30 10.68
C MET A 8 33.87 18.30 10.82
N ASP A 9 33.31 19.31 11.47
CA ASP A 9 31.86 19.43 11.67
C ASP A 9 31.13 19.63 10.34
N THR A 10 31.71 20.42 9.42
CA THR A 10 31.16 20.64 8.08
C THR A 10 31.19 19.36 7.22
N ASN A 11 32.27 18.58 7.29
CA ASN A 11 32.36 17.30 6.57
C ASN A 11 31.44 16.22 7.17
N ASN A 12 31.31 16.17 8.50
CA ASN A 12 30.37 15.28 9.17
C ASN A 12 28.92 15.62 8.82
N ASN A 13 28.58 16.91 8.73
CA ASN A 13 27.23 17.35 8.34
C ASN A 13 26.93 17.05 6.86
N LYS A 14 27.91 17.20 5.96
CA LYS A 14 27.78 16.82 4.55
C LYS A 14 27.59 15.30 4.37
N ASN A 15 28.37 14.49 5.08
CA ASN A 15 28.24 13.03 5.04
C ASN A 15 26.90 12.56 5.63
N LYS A 16 26.43 13.20 6.70
CA LYS A 16 25.11 12.94 7.31
C LYS A 16 23.96 13.29 6.35
N LYS A 17 23.98 14.49 5.73
CA LYS A 17 23.00 14.91 4.71
C LYS A 17 23.00 13.96 3.49
N GLY A 18 24.18 13.55 3.02
CA GLY A 18 24.32 12.55 1.94
C GLY A 18 23.71 11.18 2.29
N GLY A 19 23.90 10.72 3.52
CA GLY A 19 23.28 9.52 4.06
C GLY A 19 21.75 9.60 4.13
N THR A 20 21.21 10.74 4.59
CA THR A 20 19.75 10.98 4.68
C THR A 20 19.07 10.89 3.31
N LYS A 21 19.61 11.54 2.28
CA LYS A 21 19.06 11.48 0.91
C LYS A 21 19.11 10.09 0.31
N ARG A 22 20.22 9.36 0.49
CA ARG A 22 20.36 7.98 0.06
C ARG A 22 19.30 7.09 0.71
N ASN A 23 19.12 7.22 2.02
CA ASN A 23 18.11 6.47 2.77
C ASN A 23 16.69 6.80 2.29
N PHE A 24 16.41 8.07 1.98
CA PHE A 24 15.13 8.51 1.43
C PHE A 24 14.81 7.87 0.07
N ILE A 25 15.74 7.95 -0.88
CA ILE A 25 15.55 7.36 -2.22
C ILE A 25 15.33 5.85 -2.12
N MET A 26 16.12 5.19 -1.28
CA MET A 26 16.02 3.75 -1.07
C MET A 26 14.69 3.32 -0.42
N ILE A 27 14.18 4.08 0.56
CA ILE A 27 12.87 3.77 1.16
C ILE A 27 11.72 4.01 0.17
N CYS A 28 11.80 5.06 -0.65
CA CYS A 28 10.85 5.31 -1.72
C CYS A 28 10.83 4.14 -2.71
N PHE A 29 12.01 3.67 -3.14
CA PHE A 29 12.12 2.52 -4.03
C PHE A 29 11.53 1.24 -3.42
N ALA A 30 11.87 0.92 -2.17
CA ALA A 30 11.32 -0.25 -1.48
C ALA A 30 9.79 -0.14 -1.37
N TYR A 31 9.27 1.02 -0.99
CA TYR A 31 7.84 1.25 -0.90
C TYR A 31 7.11 1.16 -2.26
N THR A 32 7.73 1.65 -3.34
CA THR A 32 7.24 1.47 -4.71
C THR A 32 7.15 -0.01 -5.05
N CYS A 33 8.20 -0.80 -4.82
CA CYS A 33 8.16 -2.26 -5.06
C CYS A 33 7.02 -2.95 -4.28
N ALA A 34 6.83 -2.59 -3.01
CA ALA A 34 5.78 -3.16 -2.19
C ALA A 34 4.37 -2.80 -2.71
N THR A 35 4.19 -1.54 -3.12
CA THR A 35 2.93 -1.04 -3.67
C THR A 35 2.66 -1.64 -5.05
N THR A 36 3.69 -1.81 -5.89
CA THR A 36 3.58 -2.45 -7.21
C THR A 36 2.98 -3.84 -7.10
N SER A 37 3.48 -4.63 -6.13
CA SER A 37 2.94 -5.95 -5.85
C SER A 37 1.48 -5.90 -5.40
N LEU A 38 1.12 -4.98 -4.50
CA LEU A 38 -0.24 -4.94 -3.96
C LEU A 38 -1.25 -4.44 -5.01
N ASN A 39 -0.95 -3.32 -5.67
CA ASN A 39 -1.84 -2.70 -6.64
C ASN A 39 -2.15 -3.67 -7.78
N ALA A 40 -1.12 -4.31 -8.35
CA ALA A 40 -1.32 -5.29 -9.40
C ALA A 40 -2.25 -6.43 -8.98
N VAL A 41 -2.08 -6.92 -7.75
CA VAL A 41 -2.94 -7.97 -7.21
C VAL A 41 -4.37 -7.46 -7.02
N VAL A 42 -4.56 -6.25 -6.49
CA VAL A 42 -5.89 -5.63 -6.28
C VAL A 42 -6.63 -5.43 -7.61
N ASN A 43 -5.96 -4.87 -8.61
CA ASN A 43 -6.51 -4.64 -9.95
C ASN A 43 -7.01 -5.94 -10.60
N LEU A 44 -6.29 -7.03 -10.34
CA LEU A 44 -6.64 -8.34 -10.89
C LEU A 44 -7.67 -9.11 -10.05
N GLN A 45 -8.00 -8.68 -8.83
CA GLN A 45 -8.92 -9.42 -7.95
C GLN A 45 -10.30 -9.61 -8.57
N SER A 46 -10.82 -8.54 -9.16
CA SER A 46 -12.14 -8.49 -9.77
C SER A 46 -12.25 -9.39 -11.00
N SER A 47 -11.11 -9.74 -11.61
CA SER A 47 -11.02 -10.52 -12.85
C SER A 47 -10.54 -11.96 -12.65
N LEU A 48 -9.66 -12.23 -11.68
CA LEU A 48 -9.09 -13.56 -11.42
C LEU A 48 -9.86 -14.36 -10.35
N ASN A 49 -10.48 -13.67 -9.38
CA ASN A 49 -11.14 -14.29 -8.23
C ASN A 49 -12.65 -13.96 -8.24
N THR A 50 -13.31 -14.33 -9.33
CA THR A 50 -14.74 -14.08 -9.57
C THR A 50 -15.67 -15.06 -8.86
N ASP A 51 -15.16 -16.21 -8.41
CA ASP A 51 -15.93 -17.19 -7.63
C ASP A 51 -16.56 -16.52 -6.40
N LYS A 52 -17.89 -16.32 -6.43
CA LYS A 52 -18.68 -15.66 -5.37
C LYS A 52 -18.18 -14.25 -4.99
N ASP A 53 -17.59 -13.52 -5.95
CA ASP A 53 -17.00 -12.20 -5.74
C ASP A 53 -15.95 -12.15 -4.60
N VAL A 54 -15.30 -13.28 -4.31
CA VAL A 54 -14.35 -13.40 -3.18
C VAL A 54 -13.19 -12.42 -3.34
N GLY A 55 -12.72 -12.17 -4.56
CA GLY A 55 -11.68 -11.19 -4.84
C GLY A 55 -12.07 -9.78 -4.41
N LEU A 56 -13.17 -9.27 -4.96
CA LEU A 56 -13.67 -7.92 -4.67
C LEU A 56 -14.04 -7.74 -3.19
N ASN A 57 -14.68 -8.76 -2.59
CA ASN A 57 -15.00 -8.76 -1.17
C ASN A 57 -13.74 -8.71 -0.29
N SER A 58 -12.67 -9.42 -0.66
CA SER A 58 -11.40 -9.37 0.07
C SER A 58 -10.76 -7.98 0.05
N VAL A 59 -10.82 -7.28 -1.10
CA VAL A 59 -10.30 -5.91 -1.25
C VAL A 59 -11.12 -4.95 -0.38
N ALA A 60 -12.45 -5.06 -0.40
CA ALA A 60 -13.32 -4.26 0.45
C ALA A 60 -13.02 -4.47 1.94
N ILE A 61 -12.81 -5.72 2.37
CA ILE A 61 -12.41 -6.05 3.75
C ILE A 61 -11.04 -5.44 4.09
N MET A 62 -10.06 -5.52 3.19
CA MET A 62 -8.73 -4.94 3.38
C MET A 62 -8.79 -3.42 3.58
N HIS A 63 -9.54 -2.69 2.75
CA HIS A 63 -9.72 -1.25 2.90
C HIS A 63 -10.51 -0.90 4.16
N GLY A 64 -11.58 -1.64 4.47
CA GLY A 64 -12.36 -1.47 5.70
C GLY A 64 -11.51 -1.66 6.96
N ALA A 65 -10.68 -2.72 7.00
CA ALA A 65 -9.75 -2.98 8.09
C ALA A 65 -8.70 -1.87 8.22
N SER A 66 -8.22 -1.32 7.10
CA SER A 66 -7.29 -0.17 7.11
C SER A 66 -7.92 1.06 7.77
N VAL A 67 -9.17 1.40 7.43
CA VAL A 67 -9.89 2.54 8.00
C VAL A 67 -10.07 2.37 9.51
N LEU A 68 -10.53 1.20 9.96
CA LEU A 68 -10.68 0.90 11.38
C LEU A 68 -9.34 1.01 12.12
N THR A 69 -8.27 0.50 11.53
CA THR A 69 -6.94 0.55 12.11
C THR A 69 -6.40 1.98 12.20
N CYS A 70 -6.68 2.83 11.20
CA CYS A 70 -6.32 4.24 11.22
C CYS A 70 -6.99 5.02 12.36
N ILE A 71 -8.20 4.63 12.75
CA ILE A 71 -8.95 5.27 13.84
C ILE A 71 -8.45 4.80 15.21
N PHE A 72 -8.20 3.50 15.36
CA PHE A 72 -7.99 2.89 16.68
C PHE A 72 -6.54 2.52 17.02
N LEU A 73 -5.68 2.24 16.03
CA LEU A 73 -4.43 1.49 16.25
C LEU A 73 -3.16 2.25 15.84
N THR A 74 -3.24 3.20 14.91
CA THR A 74 -2.07 3.89 14.34
C THR A 74 -1.24 4.67 15.36
N THR A 75 -1.87 5.33 16.33
CA THR A 75 -1.17 6.05 17.41
C THR A 75 -0.46 5.13 18.40
N SER A 76 -0.89 3.87 18.51
CA SER A 76 -0.38 2.92 19.50
C SER A 76 0.88 2.20 19.01
N ILE A 77 0.88 1.79 17.74
CA ILE A 77 1.89 0.87 17.19
C ILE A 77 3.22 1.58 16.88
N GLY A 78 3.16 2.81 16.37
CA GLY A 78 4.36 3.59 16.03
C GLY A 78 5.29 3.87 17.23
N HIS A 79 4.70 4.06 18.42
CA HIS A 79 5.46 4.32 19.65
C HIS A 79 6.05 3.05 20.29
N ILE A 80 5.50 1.87 20.03
CA ILE A 80 5.94 0.61 20.64
C ILE A 80 7.07 -0.04 19.83
N PHE A 81 6.92 -0.13 18.52
CA PHE A 81 7.83 -0.89 17.65
C PHE A 81 8.87 -0.01 16.92
N GLY A 82 8.63 1.31 16.86
CA GLY A 82 9.43 2.25 16.07
C GLY A 82 9.15 2.17 14.57
N TYR A 83 9.68 3.13 13.80
CA TYR A 83 9.35 3.29 12.38
C TYR A 83 9.79 2.09 11.53
N LYS A 84 11.01 1.58 11.75
CA LYS A 84 11.58 0.46 10.98
C LYS A 84 10.68 -0.78 11.00
N TRP A 85 10.36 -1.27 12.20
CA TRP A 85 9.59 -2.51 12.37
C TRP A 85 8.12 -2.35 11.99
N SER A 86 7.57 -1.13 12.13
CA SER A 86 6.22 -0.84 11.65
C SER A 86 6.13 -0.91 10.12
N ILE A 87 7.14 -0.40 9.40
CA ILE A 87 7.19 -0.47 7.93
C ILE A 87 7.39 -1.92 7.49
N VAL A 88 8.34 -2.65 8.07
CA VAL A 88 8.58 -4.07 7.77
C VAL A 88 7.34 -4.91 8.04
N GLY A 89 6.64 -4.66 9.15
CA GLY A 89 5.37 -5.34 9.48
C GLY A 89 4.29 -5.13 8.41
N GLY A 90 4.13 -3.90 7.90
CA GLY A 90 3.21 -3.62 6.80
C GLY A 90 3.56 -4.35 5.51
N GLN A 91 4.84 -4.32 5.12
CA GLN A 91 5.31 -5.04 3.93
C GLN A 91 5.10 -6.55 4.06
N PHE A 92 5.30 -7.11 5.26
CA PHE A 92 5.00 -8.51 5.54
C PHE A 92 3.50 -8.82 5.42
N GLY A 93 2.64 -7.94 5.93
CA GLY A 93 1.18 -8.07 5.76
C GLY A 93 0.76 -8.12 4.28
N VAL A 94 1.37 -7.26 3.45
CA VAL A 94 1.18 -7.29 1.99
C VAL A 94 1.65 -8.61 1.40
N MET A 95 2.84 -9.08 1.77
CA MET A 95 3.38 -10.36 1.29
C MET A 95 2.46 -11.54 1.62
N VAL A 96 1.91 -11.59 2.84
CA VAL A 96 0.97 -12.63 3.27
C VAL A 96 -0.32 -12.60 2.43
N TYR A 97 -0.87 -11.42 2.17
CA TYR A 97 -2.06 -11.29 1.32
C TYR A 97 -1.77 -11.73 -0.12
N VAL A 98 -0.66 -11.29 -0.71
CA VAL A 98 -0.24 -11.70 -2.07
C VAL A 98 -0.02 -13.21 -2.14
N ALA A 99 0.65 -13.80 -1.16
CA ALA A 99 0.88 -15.25 -1.11
C ALA A 99 -0.42 -16.05 -0.93
N SER A 100 -1.37 -15.56 -0.13
CA SER A 100 -2.67 -16.24 0.03
C SER A 100 -3.49 -16.29 -1.25
N ASN A 101 -3.28 -15.36 -2.17
CA ASN A 101 -3.97 -15.35 -3.45
C ASN A 101 -3.53 -16.50 -4.39
N MET A 102 -2.42 -17.17 -4.08
CA MET A 102 -2.04 -18.43 -4.75
C MET A 102 -3.03 -19.56 -4.45
N TYR A 103 -3.73 -19.48 -3.31
CA TYR A 103 -4.74 -20.43 -2.88
C TYR A 103 -6.03 -19.67 -2.60
N SER A 104 -6.80 -19.40 -3.67
CA SER A 104 -8.06 -18.63 -3.62
C SER A 104 -9.16 -19.35 -2.82
N LYS A 105 -9.02 -19.37 -1.49
CA LYS A 105 -9.99 -19.86 -0.53
C LYS A 105 -10.56 -18.66 0.21
N GLN A 106 -11.90 -18.57 0.24
CA GLN A 106 -12.63 -17.43 0.83
C GLN A 106 -12.19 -17.07 2.25
N TRP A 107 -12.13 -18.05 3.16
CA TRP A 107 -11.75 -17.79 4.56
C TRP A 107 -10.29 -17.30 4.68
N LEU A 108 -9.40 -17.81 3.82
CA LEU A 108 -7.99 -17.46 3.82
C LEU A 108 -7.79 -16.02 3.34
N MET A 109 -8.38 -15.69 2.19
CA MET A 109 -8.30 -14.34 1.61
C MET A 109 -8.91 -13.27 2.52
N TYR A 110 -10.04 -13.57 3.18
CA TYR A 110 -10.66 -12.61 4.09
C TYR A 110 -9.81 -12.36 5.33
N SER A 111 -9.22 -13.42 5.89
CA SER A 111 -8.35 -13.32 7.06
C SER A 111 -7.07 -12.54 6.74
N THR A 112 -6.42 -12.84 5.61
CA THR A 112 -5.21 -12.14 5.19
C THR A 112 -5.49 -10.71 4.74
N ALA A 113 -6.68 -10.43 4.20
CA ALA A 113 -7.12 -9.06 3.89
C ALA A 113 -7.21 -8.19 5.15
N VAL A 114 -7.79 -8.70 6.24
CA VAL A 114 -7.83 -7.98 7.52
C VAL A 114 -6.43 -7.69 8.03
N ILE A 115 -5.56 -8.71 8.05
CA ILE A 115 -4.16 -8.58 8.51
C ILE A 115 -3.41 -7.55 7.66
N CYS A 116 -3.51 -7.65 6.33
CA CYS A 116 -2.88 -6.75 5.38
C CYS A 116 -3.36 -5.32 5.58
N GLY A 117 -4.69 -5.10 5.66
CA GLY A 117 -5.27 -3.78 5.86
C GLY A 117 -4.78 -3.11 7.15
N SER A 118 -4.79 -3.86 8.26
CA SER A 118 -4.29 -3.34 9.53
C SER A 118 -2.80 -3.02 9.49
N LEU A 119 -1.95 -3.95 9.06
CA LEU A 119 -0.49 -3.72 9.05
C LEU A 119 -0.10 -2.63 8.04
N ARG A 120 -0.80 -2.54 6.90
CA ARG A 120 -0.61 -1.49 5.89
C ARG A 120 -0.94 -0.12 6.44
N ALA A 121 -2.05 0.03 7.17
CA ALA A 121 -2.40 1.30 7.81
C ALA A 121 -1.29 1.79 8.77
N CYS A 122 -0.74 0.89 9.57
CA CYS A 122 0.38 1.21 10.47
C CYS A 122 1.65 1.60 9.71
N MET A 123 1.97 0.87 8.63
CA MET A 123 3.10 1.21 7.77
C MET A 123 2.95 2.60 7.16
N SER A 124 1.79 2.96 6.61
CA SER A 124 1.58 4.28 5.99
C SER A 124 1.84 5.42 6.97
N VAL A 125 1.37 5.30 8.22
CA VAL A 125 1.64 6.31 9.25
C VAL A 125 3.12 6.36 9.61
N ALA A 126 3.75 5.20 9.85
CA ALA A 126 5.18 5.14 10.16
C ALA A 126 6.05 5.71 9.04
N LEU A 127 5.69 5.45 7.78
CA LEU A 127 6.42 5.92 6.61
C LEU A 127 6.26 7.44 6.45
N ASN A 128 5.05 7.98 6.59
CA ASN A 128 4.80 9.42 6.56
C ASN A 128 5.60 10.13 7.67
N SER A 129 5.58 9.61 8.90
CA SER A 129 6.39 10.16 10.00
C SER A 129 7.89 10.07 9.72
N TYR A 130 8.36 8.97 9.13
CA TYR A 130 9.76 8.79 8.76
C TYR A 130 10.20 9.80 7.69
N VAL A 131 9.39 10.01 6.65
CA VAL A 131 9.67 11.01 5.59
C VAL A 131 9.72 12.42 6.19
N THR A 132 8.78 12.78 7.05
CA THR A 132 8.80 14.07 7.77
C THR A 132 10.06 14.21 8.63
N ALA A 133 10.47 13.16 9.34
CA ALA A 133 11.68 13.19 10.15
C ALA A 133 12.95 13.37 9.30
N LEU A 134 13.03 12.77 8.11
CA LEU A 134 14.14 12.99 7.18
C LEU A 134 14.16 14.43 6.64
N ALA A 135 13.01 14.98 6.30
CA ALA A 135 12.90 16.35 5.83
C ALA A 135 13.31 17.38 6.92
N ASN A 136 12.89 17.14 8.16
CA ASN A 136 13.25 17.98 9.30
C ASN A 136 14.75 17.90 9.63
N ASP A 137 15.37 16.72 9.53
CA ASP A 137 16.82 16.58 9.76
C ASP A 137 17.67 17.31 8.72
N GLU A 138 17.14 17.53 7.51
CA GLU A 138 17.81 18.35 6.51
C GLU A 138 17.52 19.84 6.65
N SER A 139 16.49 20.23 7.41
CA SER A 139 16.06 21.62 7.56
C SER A 139 16.95 22.41 8.50
N GLU A 140 17.15 23.70 8.19
CA GLU A 140 17.94 24.61 9.03
C GLU A 140 17.04 25.41 9.99
N ASN A 141 15.85 25.78 9.52
CA ASN A 141 14.82 26.53 10.26
C ASN A 141 13.42 25.97 9.96
N ASN A 142 12.41 26.38 10.74
CA ASN A 142 11.03 25.89 10.60
C ASN A 142 10.42 26.12 9.21
N ASP A 143 10.65 27.29 8.60
CA ASP A 143 10.11 27.59 7.26
C ASP A 143 10.72 26.68 6.18
N ASP A 144 12.02 26.39 6.32
CA ASP A 144 12.75 25.46 5.46
C ASP A 144 12.29 24.01 5.68
N ALA A 145 11.92 23.64 6.91
CA ALA A 145 11.36 22.32 7.24
C ALA A 145 10.05 22.06 6.50
N GLU A 146 9.16 23.05 6.43
CA GLU A 146 7.89 22.93 5.72
C GLU A 146 8.11 22.78 4.20
N ILE A 147 9.01 23.59 3.62
CA ILE A 147 9.37 23.52 2.20
C ILE A 147 10.00 22.17 1.85
N LYS A 148 10.96 21.69 2.66
CA LYS A 148 11.61 20.39 2.46
C LYS A 148 10.62 19.25 2.62
N THR A 149 9.76 19.30 3.63
CA THR A 149 8.72 18.28 3.85
C THR A 149 7.82 18.14 2.63
N ARG A 150 7.33 19.26 2.07
CA ARG A 150 6.54 19.24 0.83
C ARG A 150 7.29 18.62 -0.35
N LYS A 151 8.57 18.97 -0.54
CA LYS A 151 9.41 18.42 -1.63
C LYS A 151 9.60 16.90 -1.48
N TYR A 152 9.90 16.45 -0.27
CA TYR A 152 10.06 15.03 0.04
C TYR A 152 8.74 14.27 -0.19
N PHE A 153 7.61 14.79 0.30
CA PHE A 153 6.31 14.19 0.03
C PHE A 153 5.96 14.17 -1.46
N GLY A 154 6.30 15.20 -2.22
CA GLY A 154 6.12 15.23 -3.67
C GLY A 154 6.84 14.06 -4.36
N ILE A 155 8.14 13.89 -4.09
CA ILE A 155 8.93 12.78 -4.65
C ILE A 155 8.38 11.42 -4.20
N TYR A 156 8.05 11.31 -2.91
CA TYR A 156 7.50 10.09 -2.32
C TYR A 156 6.17 9.68 -2.98
N PHE A 157 5.23 10.60 -3.16
CA PHE A 157 3.94 10.30 -3.79
C PHE A 157 4.07 10.03 -5.29
N THR A 158 5.00 10.69 -5.99
CA THR A 158 5.32 10.35 -7.38
C THR A 158 5.85 8.92 -7.50
N ALA A 159 6.77 8.52 -6.61
CA ALA A 159 7.28 7.15 -6.56
C ALA A 159 6.17 6.14 -6.23
N PHE A 160 5.27 6.48 -5.30
CA PHE A 160 4.10 5.67 -4.97
C PHE A 160 3.16 5.50 -6.18
N GLN A 161 2.77 6.58 -6.86
CA GLN A 161 1.87 6.48 -8.02
C GLN A 161 2.50 5.77 -9.22
N SER A 162 3.81 5.86 -9.40
CA SER A 162 4.49 5.10 -10.45
C SER A 162 4.37 3.57 -10.26
N ALA A 163 4.08 3.11 -9.04
CA ALA A 163 3.93 1.69 -8.73
C ALA A 163 2.80 1.01 -9.53
N GLN A 164 1.74 1.76 -9.84
CA GLN A 164 0.60 1.32 -10.65
C GLN A 164 1.06 0.86 -12.03
N ILE A 165 1.87 1.70 -12.69
CA ILE A 165 2.41 1.45 -14.04
C ILE A 165 3.20 0.14 -14.06
N TRP A 166 4.09 -0.06 -13.10
CA TRP A 166 4.93 -1.26 -13.03
C TRP A 166 4.12 -2.52 -12.74
N GLY A 167 3.15 -2.42 -11.84
CA GLY A 167 2.29 -3.54 -11.47
C GLY A 167 1.47 -4.02 -12.65
N ASN A 168 0.86 -3.07 -13.33
CA ASN A 168 0.04 -3.29 -14.52
C ASN A 168 0.84 -3.80 -15.72
N LEU A 169 2.06 -3.29 -15.92
CA LEU A 169 2.97 -3.79 -16.95
C LEU A 169 3.33 -5.26 -16.72
N ILE A 170 3.66 -5.65 -15.48
CA ILE A 170 3.98 -7.05 -15.14
C ILE A 170 2.77 -7.94 -15.39
N SER A 171 1.58 -7.53 -14.94
CA SER A 171 0.33 -8.24 -15.17
C SER A 171 0.07 -8.46 -16.67
N TYR A 172 0.22 -7.42 -17.48
CA TYR A 172 0.09 -7.53 -18.94
C TYR A 172 1.10 -8.51 -19.55
N LEU A 173 2.38 -8.41 -19.18
CA LEU A 173 3.43 -9.27 -19.74
C LEU A 173 3.22 -10.76 -19.44
N VAL A 174 2.65 -11.08 -18.27
CA VAL A 174 2.35 -12.46 -17.88
C VAL A 174 1.05 -12.94 -18.54
N LEU A 175 0.02 -12.09 -18.61
CA LEU A 175 -1.31 -12.47 -19.10
C LEU A 175 -1.48 -12.39 -20.62
N ARG A 176 -0.60 -11.70 -21.35
CA ARG A 176 -0.73 -11.45 -22.81
C ARG A 176 -0.91 -12.70 -23.68
N ASN A 177 -0.41 -13.86 -23.23
CA ASN A 177 -0.48 -15.12 -23.97
C ASN A 177 -1.73 -15.95 -23.62
N THR A 178 -2.60 -15.42 -22.75
CA THR A 178 -3.85 -16.09 -22.36
C THR A 178 -4.87 -15.98 -23.49
N PRO A 179 -5.55 -17.07 -23.88
CA PRO A 179 -6.62 -17.02 -24.88
C PRO A 179 -7.74 -16.07 -24.45
N LYS A 180 -8.25 -15.28 -25.40
CA LYS A 180 -9.40 -14.40 -25.19
C LYS A 180 -10.67 -15.25 -24.98
N SER A 181 -11.48 -14.90 -23.98
CA SER A 181 -12.85 -15.41 -23.90
C SER A 181 -13.63 -14.87 -25.10
N THR A 182 -14.05 -15.76 -26.00
CA THR A 182 -14.77 -15.40 -27.25
C THR A 182 -16.28 -15.34 -27.08
N ASN A 183 -16.80 -15.56 -25.87
CA ASN A 183 -18.23 -15.85 -25.64
C ASN A 183 -18.97 -14.76 -24.86
N THR A 184 -18.49 -13.51 -24.84
CA THR A 184 -19.27 -12.39 -24.28
C THR A 184 -20.02 -11.69 -25.41
N ASN A 185 -21.36 -11.68 -25.34
CA ASN A 185 -22.18 -10.86 -26.23
C ASN A 185 -21.81 -9.39 -25.97
N PRO A 186 -21.32 -8.64 -26.97
CA PRO A 186 -20.87 -7.25 -26.75
C PRO A 186 -22.00 -6.32 -26.29
N THR A 187 -23.26 -6.74 -26.43
CA THR A 187 -24.47 -6.04 -25.98
C THR A 187 -24.69 -6.10 -24.45
N GLN A 188 -24.02 -7.01 -23.74
CA GLN A 188 -24.14 -7.21 -22.28
C GLN A 188 -22.95 -6.62 -21.49
N CYS A 189 -22.02 -5.94 -22.15
CA CYS A 189 -20.93 -5.22 -21.48
C CYS A 189 -21.29 -3.75 -21.19
N GLY A 190 -20.47 -3.08 -20.39
CA GLY A 190 -20.61 -1.66 -20.07
C GLY A 190 -21.78 -1.36 -19.14
N ALA A 191 -22.66 -0.44 -19.52
CA ALA A 191 -23.80 -0.03 -18.69
C ALA A 191 -24.83 -1.16 -18.48
N ASN A 192 -24.85 -2.16 -19.37
CA ASN A 192 -25.76 -3.31 -19.31
C ASN A 192 -25.11 -4.54 -18.67
N TYR A 193 -24.01 -4.37 -17.93
CA TYR A 193 -23.35 -5.49 -17.26
C TYR A 193 -24.21 -6.02 -16.11
N LEU A 194 -24.79 -7.21 -16.28
CA LEU A 194 -25.55 -7.90 -15.23
C LEU A 194 -24.61 -8.70 -14.32
N THR A 195 -24.53 -8.32 -13.05
CA THR A 195 -23.77 -9.05 -12.01
C THR A 195 -24.41 -10.37 -11.58
N SER A 196 -25.68 -10.63 -11.92
CA SER A 196 -26.50 -11.69 -11.31
C SER A 196 -26.84 -12.88 -12.23
N GLU A 197 -26.29 -12.96 -13.44
CA GLU A 197 -26.73 -13.97 -14.43
C GLU A 197 -25.59 -14.64 -15.20
N HIS A 198 -24.48 -14.97 -14.54
CA HIS A 198 -23.60 -16.01 -15.05
C HIS A 198 -24.09 -17.38 -14.58
N GLN A 199 -25.12 -17.87 -15.27
CA GLN A 199 -25.30 -19.31 -15.42
C GLN A 199 -24.03 -19.90 -16.05
N ILE A 200 -23.39 -20.76 -15.28
CA ILE A 200 -22.83 -22.06 -15.68
C ILE A 200 -22.40 -22.13 -17.15
N GLN A 201 -21.12 -21.88 -17.38
CA GLN A 201 -20.40 -22.81 -18.24
C GLN A 201 -19.01 -23.04 -17.64
N ASP A 202 -18.91 -24.19 -16.97
CA ASP A 202 -17.67 -24.93 -16.82
C ASP A 202 -16.98 -24.98 -18.19
N ASP A 203 -15.87 -24.26 -18.31
CA ASP A 203 -14.80 -24.63 -19.21
C ASP A 203 -13.49 -24.25 -18.53
N ASN A 204 -13.03 -25.17 -17.67
CA ASN A 204 -11.64 -25.36 -17.25
C ASN A 204 -10.71 -24.16 -17.48
N SER A 205 -10.82 -23.17 -16.58
CA SER A 205 -9.84 -22.10 -16.39
C SER A 205 -9.35 -21.43 -17.69
N LEU A 206 -10.10 -20.44 -18.18
CA LEU A 206 -9.66 -19.49 -19.23
C LEU A 206 -8.22 -18.98 -19.01
N ILE A 207 -7.79 -18.94 -17.74
CA ILE A 207 -6.43 -18.66 -17.33
C ILE A 207 -5.87 -19.90 -16.64
N SER A 208 -4.85 -20.52 -17.24
CA SER A 208 -4.18 -21.69 -16.65
C SER A 208 -3.73 -21.40 -15.22
N GLN A 209 -4.00 -22.34 -14.30
CA GLN A 209 -3.54 -22.22 -12.91
C GLN A 209 -2.04 -21.94 -12.81
N THR A 210 -1.26 -22.50 -13.74
CA THR A 210 0.18 -22.23 -13.87
C THR A 210 0.49 -20.74 -14.06
N THR A 211 -0.28 -20.03 -14.90
CA THR A 211 -0.13 -18.59 -15.13
C THR A 211 -0.42 -17.78 -13.86
N ILE A 212 -1.46 -18.16 -13.12
CA ILE A 212 -1.83 -17.52 -11.85
C ILE A 212 -0.71 -17.71 -10.81
N TYR A 213 -0.18 -18.93 -10.68
CA TYR A 213 0.95 -19.20 -9.79
C TYR A 213 2.21 -18.42 -10.18
N ILE A 214 2.54 -18.34 -11.47
CA ILE A 214 3.69 -17.54 -11.95
C ILE A 214 3.50 -16.07 -11.58
N LEU A 215 2.31 -15.52 -11.82
CA LEU A 215 2.00 -14.12 -11.56
C LEU A 215 2.14 -13.75 -10.08
N TYR A 216 1.50 -14.50 -9.19
CA TYR A 216 1.61 -14.25 -7.75
C TYR A 216 3.02 -14.56 -7.21
N SER A 217 3.76 -15.50 -7.79
CA SER A 217 5.15 -15.77 -7.42
C SER A 217 6.07 -14.60 -7.76
N ILE A 218 5.90 -13.97 -8.93
CA ILE A 218 6.66 -12.76 -9.32
C ILE A 218 6.38 -11.63 -8.32
N PHE A 219 5.11 -11.36 -8.03
CA PHE A 219 4.73 -10.31 -7.08
C PHE A 219 5.23 -10.60 -5.66
N SER A 220 5.13 -11.85 -5.20
CA SER A 220 5.69 -12.31 -3.93
C SER A 220 7.21 -12.11 -3.86
N GLY A 221 7.93 -12.37 -4.95
CA GLY A 221 9.37 -12.10 -5.06
C GLY A 221 9.71 -10.61 -4.96
N ILE A 222 8.94 -9.74 -5.62
CA ILE A 222 9.15 -8.28 -5.58
C ILE A 222 8.96 -7.72 -4.16
N ILE A 223 7.89 -8.13 -3.47
CA ILE A 223 7.65 -7.70 -2.08
C ILE A 223 8.71 -8.27 -1.13
N PHE A 224 9.18 -9.49 -1.35
CA PHE A 224 10.27 -10.06 -0.55
C PHE A 224 11.56 -9.24 -0.68
N VAL A 225 11.96 -8.88 -1.90
CA VAL A 225 13.12 -8.01 -2.14
C VAL A 225 12.92 -6.64 -1.46
N SER A 226 11.71 -6.08 -1.54
CA SER A 226 11.35 -4.85 -0.85
C SER A 226 11.55 -4.93 0.68
N ILE A 227 11.11 -6.02 1.32
CA ILE A 227 11.30 -6.25 2.76
C ILE A 227 12.79 -6.30 3.11
N VAL A 228 13.58 -7.05 2.33
CA VAL A 228 15.03 -7.17 2.55
C VAL A 228 15.72 -5.82 2.42
N LEU A 229 15.38 -5.04 1.39
CA LEU A 229 15.89 -3.68 1.21
C LEU A 229 15.54 -2.79 2.40
N THR A 230 14.29 -2.79 2.86
CA THR A 230 13.86 -2.02 4.03
C THR A 230 14.63 -2.40 5.28
N ILE A 231 14.86 -3.69 5.53
CA ILE A 231 15.60 -4.18 6.71
C ILE A 231 17.06 -3.73 6.69
N ILE A 232 17.72 -3.80 5.53
CA ILE A 232 19.13 -3.44 5.37
C ILE A 232 19.32 -1.92 5.49
N ILE A 233 18.43 -1.14 4.87
CA ILE A 233 18.61 0.30 4.67
C ILE A 233 18.13 1.11 5.87
N LEU A 234 16.98 0.75 6.44
CA LEU A 234 16.45 1.50 7.57
C LEU A 234 17.30 1.22 8.80
N VAL A 235 18.12 2.21 9.17
CA VAL A 235 18.68 2.28 10.51
C VAL A 235 17.52 2.53 11.46
N GLN A 236 17.48 1.79 12.58
CA GLN A 236 16.43 1.94 13.56
C GLN A 236 16.49 3.33 14.20
N ARG A 237 15.75 4.29 13.64
CA ARG A 237 15.40 5.53 14.31
C ARG A 237 14.38 5.18 15.39
N ARG A 238 14.90 4.89 16.58
CA ARG A 238 14.10 4.88 17.79
C ARG A 238 13.86 6.34 18.16
N ASP A 239 12.61 6.77 18.19
CA ASP A 239 12.26 8.00 18.89
C ASP A 239 12.82 7.88 20.31
N ASN A 240 13.75 8.77 20.67
CA ASN A 240 14.50 8.73 21.93
C ASN A 240 13.63 9.14 23.12
N LYS A 241 12.51 8.45 23.34
CA LYS A 241 11.80 8.40 24.61
C LYS A 241 11.75 6.95 25.08
N LYS A 242 12.86 6.48 25.67
CA LYS A 242 12.84 5.31 26.53
C LYS A 242 12.05 5.67 27.78
N GLU A 243 10.84 5.14 27.91
CA GLU A 243 10.13 5.10 29.18
C GLU A 243 9.70 3.63 29.38
N ASN A 244 10.44 2.92 30.23
CA ASN A 244 10.28 1.50 30.52
C ASN A 244 9.10 1.27 31.48
N ASP A 245 7.87 1.54 31.03
CA ASP A 245 6.69 1.13 31.77
C ASP A 245 5.58 0.63 30.84
N SER A 246 5.40 -0.69 30.81
CA SER A 246 4.42 -1.39 29.97
C SER A 246 2.98 -1.04 30.34
N GLN A 247 2.71 -0.76 31.62
CA GLN A 247 1.39 -0.33 32.09
C GLN A 247 1.11 1.14 31.76
N GLY A 248 2.14 2.00 31.87
CA GLY A 248 2.10 3.38 31.38
C GLY A 248 1.85 3.46 29.87
N LEU A 249 2.49 2.60 29.06
CA LEU A 249 2.37 2.58 27.60
C LEU A 249 0.94 2.33 27.11
N LEU A 250 0.22 1.36 27.69
CA LEU A 250 -1.17 1.07 27.30
C LEU A 250 -2.11 2.22 27.66
N ARG A 251 -1.97 2.78 28.87
CA ARG A 251 -2.76 3.94 29.30
C ARG A 251 -2.47 5.18 28.45
N LYS A 252 -1.21 5.38 28.05
CA LYS A 252 -0.76 6.47 27.19
C LYS A 252 -1.28 6.28 25.75
N SER A 253 -1.22 5.05 25.22
CA SER A 253 -1.81 4.66 23.93
C SER A 253 -3.32 4.92 23.89
N LEU A 254 -4.07 4.53 24.94
CA LEU A 254 -5.51 4.82 25.07
C LEU A 254 -5.80 6.32 25.15
N ASN A 255 -4.96 7.08 25.84
CA ASN A 255 -5.09 8.54 25.88
C ASN A 255 -4.79 9.17 24.52
N TYR A 256 -3.83 8.65 23.76
CA TYR A 256 -3.52 9.12 22.42
C TYR A 256 -4.63 8.80 21.42
N THR A 257 -5.21 7.60 21.45
CA THR A 257 -6.36 7.25 20.59
C THR A 257 -7.58 8.09 20.94
N LEU A 258 -7.84 8.34 22.22
CA LEU A 258 -8.91 9.24 22.66
C LEU A 258 -8.68 10.69 22.20
N SER A 259 -7.43 11.17 22.23
CA SER A 259 -7.06 12.49 21.72
C SER A 259 -7.16 12.58 20.19
N THR A 260 -6.78 11.52 19.45
CA THR A 260 -6.97 11.45 18.00
C THR A 260 -8.45 11.45 17.65
N TRP A 261 -9.27 10.69 18.36
CA TRP A 261 -10.73 10.67 18.19
C TRP A 261 -11.35 12.05 18.42
N LYS A 262 -11.01 12.70 19.54
CA LYS A 262 -11.46 14.06 19.83
C LYS A 262 -10.99 15.08 18.78
N THR A 263 -9.82 14.85 18.17
CA THR A 263 -9.28 15.72 17.12
C THR A 263 -9.98 15.48 15.78
N ALA A 264 -10.27 14.23 15.44
CA ALA A 264 -11.02 13.85 14.24
C ALA A 264 -12.46 14.40 14.25
N LEU A 265 -13.08 14.48 15.42
CA LEU A 265 -14.42 15.05 15.60
C LEU A 265 -14.48 16.59 15.62
N LYS A 266 -13.34 17.29 15.48
CA LYS A 266 -13.36 18.76 15.33
C LYS A 266 -13.93 19.14 13.98
N LEU A 267 -14.79 20.17 13.95
CA LEU A 267 -15.52 20.62 12.76
C LEU A 267 -14.62 20.84 11.52
N ASN A 268 -13.41 21.38 11.71
CA ASN A 268 -12.45 21.61 10.63
C ASN A 268 -11.91 20.31 9.99
N HIS A 269 -11.90 19.19 10.72
CA HIS A 269 -11.47 17.88 10.23
C HIS A 269 -12.65 17.02 9.79
N LEU A 270 -13.84 17.26 10.35
CA LEU A 270 -15.06 16.57 9.97
C LEU A 270 -15.41 16.81 8.48
N LEU A 271 -15.13 18.00 7.96
CA LEU A 271 -15.37 18.35 6.55
C LEU A 271 -14.45 17.60 5.56
N LEU A 272 -13.30 17.08 6.03
CA LEU A 272 -12.38 16.26 5.23
C LEU A 272 -12.87 14.80 5.09
N ILE A 273 -13.73 14.31 5.99
CA ILE A 273 -14.22 12.93 5.95
C ILE A 273 -15.10 12.67 4.71
N PRO A 274 -16.10 13.51 4.37
CA PRO A 274 -16.86 13.35 3.12
C PRO A 274 -16.00 13.43 1.87
N LEU A 275 -14.99 14.32 1.87
CA LEU A 275 -14.06 14.44 0.75
C LEU A 275 -13.23 13.17 0.57
N GLY A 276 -12.69 12.63 1.67
CA GLY A 276 -11.95 11.35 1.65
C GLY A 276 -12.84 10.19 1.21
N PHE A 277 -14.09 10.14 1.67
CA PHE A 277 -15.06 9.14 1.24
C PHE A 277 -15.33 9.24 -0.27
N TRP A 278 -15.56 10.46 -0.79
CA TRP A 278 -15.75 10.68 -2.22
C TRP A 278 -14.55 10.18 -3.03
N THR A 279 -13.32 10.56 -2.66
CA THR A 279 -12.11 10.12 -3.36
C THR A 279 -11.94 8.60 -3.35
N LEU A 280 -12.12 7.96 -2.19
CA LEU A 280 -11.98 6.50 -2.06
C LEU A 280 -13.06 5.74 -2.83
N SER A 281 -14.30 6.24 -2.82
CA SER A 281 -15.39 5.65 -3.58
C SER A 281 -15.15 5.73 -5.09
N GLY A 282 -14.58 6.84 -5.58
CA GLY A 282 -14.16 7.00 -6.96
C GLY A 282 -13.08 6.01 -7.37
N GLU A 283 -12.00 5.89 -6.58
CA GLU A 283 -10.93 4.92 -6.84
C GLU A 283 -11.45 3.48 -6.89
N ALA A 284 -12.30 3.09 -5.92
CA ALA A 284 -12.87 1.74 -5.86
C ALA A 284 -13.80 1.45 -7.04
N PHE A 285 -14.57 2.44 -7.50
CA PHE A 285 -15.42 2.30 -8.68
C PHE A 285 -14.58 2.06 -9.94
N PHE A 286 -13.51 2.83 -10.14
CA PHE A 286 -12.64 2.67 -11.32
C PHE A 286 -11.93 1.32 -11.32
N MET A 287 -11.29 0.92 -10.21
CA MET A 287 -10.55 -0.34 -10.13
C MET A 287 -11.46 -1.59 -10.16
N GLY A 288 -12.69 -1.48 -9.67
CA GLY A 288 -13.60 -2.62 -9.54
C GLY A 288 -14.62 -2.70 -10.67
N ALA A 289 -15.66 -1.86 -10.57
CA ALA A 289 -16.84 -1.94 -11.41
C ALA A 289 -16.54 -1.51 -12.86
N PHE A 290 -15.80 -0.42 -13.04
CA PHE A 290 -15.48 0.07 -14.39
C PHE A 290 -14.58 -0.92 -15.13
N THR A 291 -13.49 -1.37 -14.50
CA THR A 291 -12.55 -2.34 -15.09
C THR A 291 -13.26 -3.62 -15.53
N ASN A 292 -14.11 -4.20 -14.68
CA ASN A 292 -14.83 -5.42 -15.06
C ASN A 292 -15.85 -5.21 -16.18
N SER A 293 -16.72 -4.21 -16.04
CA SER A 293 -17.84 -4.01 -16.95
C SER A 293 -17.40 -3.49 -18.32
N PHE A 294 -16.39 -2.61 -18.37
CA PHE A 294 -16.00 -1.92 -19.60
C PHE A 294 -14.71 -2.46 -20.23
N ILE A 295 -13.73 -2.94 -19.46
CA ILE A 295 -12.43 -3.38 -19.99
C ILE A 295 -12.38 -4.90 -20.10
N THR A 296 -12.60 -5.61 -19.00
CA THR A 296 -12.53 -7.07 -18.95
C THR A 296 -13.57 -7.71 -19.85
N CYS A 297 -14.82 -7.23 -19.83
CA CYS A 297 -15.91 -7.78 -20.64
C CYS A 297 -15.71 -7.61 -22.16
N THR A 298 -15.12 -6.49 -22.59
CA THR A 298 -15.04 -6.12 -24.02
C THR A 298 -13.73 -6.53 -24.69
N ILE A 299 -12.58 -6.39 -24.00
CA ILE A 299 -11.24 -6.62 -24.56
C ILE A 299 -10.55 -7.84 -23.90
N GLY A 300 -10.91 -8.15 -22.66
CA GLY A 300 -10.38 -9.28 -21.88
C GLY A 300 -9.40 -8.87 -20.76
N VAL A 301 -9.25 -9.76 -19.77
CA VAL A 301 -8.45 -9.53 -18.54
C VAL A 301 -7.00 -9.12 -18.83
N GLN A 302 -6.42 -9.63 -19.92
CA GLN A 302 -5.03 -9.33 -20.28
C GLN A 302 -4.76 -7.85 -20.54
N TYR A 303 -5.77 -7.04 -20.87
CA TYR A 303 -5.61 -5.61 -21.13
C TYR A 303 -5.94 -4.72 -19.93
N VAL A 304 -6.39 -5.26 -18.80
CA VAL A 304 -6.72 -4.48 -17.60
C VAL A 304 -5.58 -3.56 -17.20
N GLY A 305 -4.35 -4.07 -17.18
CA GLY A 305 -3.18 -3.25 -16.87
C GLY A 305 -2.84 -2.15 -17.89
N MET A 306 -3.35 -2.19 -19.12
CA MET A 306 -3.10 -1.10 -20.08
C MET A 306 -4.03 0.10 -19.88
N TYR A 307 -5.17 -0.10 -19.22
CA TYR A 307 -6.25 0.90 -19.10
C TYR A 307 -6.45 1.42 -17.67
N GLU A 308 -5.61 0.98 -16.73
CA GLU A 308 -5.51 1.44 -15.34
C GLU A 308 -4.15 2.09 -15.04
#